data_AF-A0A9Q1REU8-F1
#
_entry.id   AF-A0A9Q1REU8-F1
#
_cell.length_a   1.000
_cell.length_b   1.000
_cell.length_c   1.000
_cell.angle_alpha   90.00
_cell.angle_beta   90.00
_cell.angle_gamma   90.00
#
_symmetry.space_group_name_H-M   'P 1'
#
loop_
_entity.id
_entity.type
_entity.pdbx_description
1 polymer ?
#
loop_
_entity_poly.entity_id
_entity_poly.type
_entity_poly.pdbx_seq_one_letter_code
_entity_poly.pdbx_strand_id
1 'polypeptide(L)'
;MEGKKEVDYVSVVVEKCSMQEIIERYGRHTKDVQGEKPAVEQNNMQDLKHETASLMKKIELLETSKRKLLGQSLGSCSLEELQQMEHQLERSVNIIRARKMQVFREQIERLKDNVKYLASENVMLLEKCGGLEKQQTSAAEN
;
A
#
# COMPACT_ATOMS: atom_id res chain seq x y z
N MET A 1 -70.83 42.14 35.04
CA MET A 1 -69.48 41.97 35.63
C MET A 1 -69.36 40.49 35.91
N GLU A 2 -68.41 39.71 35.47
CA GLU A 2 -67.22 39.81 34.61
C GLU A 2 -67.38 38.64 33.61
N GLY A 3 -66.70 38.50 32.49
CA GLY A 3 -65.33 38.87 32.17
C GLY A 3 -64.95 37.91 31.04
N LYS A 4 -64.63 38.50 29.89
CA LYS A 4 -63.67 38.02 28.89
C LYS A 4 -63.68 36.51 28.58
N LYS A 5 -64.34 36.22 27.45
CA LYS A 5 -63.84 35.25 26.47
C LYS A 5 -62.36 35.53 26.16
N GLU A 6 -61.70 34.50 25.65
CA GLU A 6 -60.40 34.57 24.96
C GLU A 6 -59.18 34.39 25.87
N VAL A 7 -59.03 33.17 26.39
CA VAL A 7 -57.70 32.69 26.77
C VAL A 7 -57.03 32.26 25.47
N ASP A 8 -56.17 33.15 25.00
CA ASP A 8 -55.25 33.00 23.88
C ASP A 8 -54.68 31.59 23.79
N TYR A 9 -54.98 30.95 22.65
CA TYR A 9 -54.57 29.62 22.22
C TYR A 9 -53.02 29.45 22.17
N VAL A 10 -52.28 30.53 22.37
CA VAL A 10 -50.83 30.61 22.23
C VAL A 10 -50.10 30.61 23.59
N SER A 11 -50.72 31.04 24.69
CA SER A 11 -50.01 31.20 25.98
C SER A 11 -49.86 29.91 26.80
N VAL A 12 -50.76 28.93 26.68
CA VAL A 12 -50.63 27.65 27.42
C VAL A 12 -49.92 26.57 26.60
N VAL A 13 -49.35 26.90 25.44
CA VAL A 13 -48.45 25.98 24.73
C VAL A 13 -47.11 25.84 25.49
N VAL A 14 -46.80 26.78 26.40
CA VAL A 14 -45.56 26.79 27.20
C VAL A 14 -45.76 26.32 28.66
N GLU A 15 -47.00 26.23 29.17
CA GLU A 15 -47.24 26.02 30.62
C GLU A 15 -47.81 24.65 31.02
N LYS A 16 -47.63 23.61 30.19
CA LYS A 16 -47.99 22.23 30.56
C LYS A 16 -46.88 21.22 30.26
N CYS A 17 -45.64 21.60 30.56
CA CYS A 17 -44.54 20.64 30.65
C CYS A 17 -43.64 21.04 31.82
N SER A 18 -43.76 20.35 32.96
CA SER A 18 -42.81 20.48 34.07
C SER A 18 -41.38 20.26 33.58
N MET A 19 -40.38 20.86 34.23
CA MET A 19 -38.95 20.57 33.99
C MET A 19 -38.68 19.06 33.92
N GLN A 20 -39.36 18.28 34.77
CA GLN A 20 -39.25 16.82 34.74
C GLN A 20 -39.78 16.23 33.43
N GLU A 21 -40.91 16.71 32.92
CA GLU A 21 -41.50 16.22 31.66
C GLU A 21 -40.65 16.63 30.45
N ILE A 22 -40.01 17.81 30.50
CA ILE A 22 -39.03 18.23 29.48
C ILE A 22 -37.80 17.33 29.53
N ILE A 23 -37.19 17.12 30.70
CA ILE A 23 -36.04 16.22 30.89
C ILE A 23 -36.39 14.80 30.45
N GLU A 24 -37.58 14.33 30.77
CA GLU A 24 -38.04 12.99 30.42
C GLU A 24 -38.33 12.86 28.91
N ARG A 25 -38.82 13.93 28.26
CA ARG A 25 -38.97 13.98 26.79
C ARG A 25 -37.61 13.97 26.08
N TYR A 26 -36.62 14.72 26.56
CA TYR A 26 -35.25 14.65 26.03
C TYR A 26 -34.58 13.31 26.35
N GLY A 27 -34.85 12.72 27.52
CA GLY A 27 -34.40 11.40 27.93
C GLY A 27 -35.00 10.27 27.08
N ARG A 28 -36.28 10.39 26.69
CA ARG A 28 -36.92 9.50 25.71
C ARG A 28 -36.28 9.67 24.34
N HIS A 29 -36.11 10.89 23.87
CA HIS A 29 -35.52 11.16 22.55
C HIS A 29 -34.07 10.67 22.44
N THR A 30 -33.26 10.73 23.50
CA THR A 30 -31.90 10.17 23.51
C THR A 30 -31.89 8.64 23.56
N LYS A 31 -32.84 8.03 24.28
CA LYS A 31 -33.04 6.57 24.29
C LYS A 31 -33.59 6.04 22.97
N ASP A 32 -34.48 6.78 22.31
CA ASP A 32 -35.01 6.46 20.98
C ASP A 32 -33.90 6.57 19.93
N VAL A 33 -33.07 7.62 19.98
CA VAL A 33 -31.88 7.75 19.11
C VAL A 33 -30.81 6.68 19.38
N GLN A 34 -30.68 6.19 20.63
CA GLN A 34 -29.80 5.06 20.95
C GLN A 34 -30.42 3.69 20.61
N GLY A 35 -31.74 3.55 20.68
CA GLY A 35 -32.49 2.35 20.26
C GLY A 35 -32.65 2.25 18.74
N GLU A 36 -32.57 3.38 18.04
CA GLU A 36 -32.59 3.53 16.59
C GLU A 36 -31.20 3.81 16.00
N LYS A 37 -30.12 3.29 16.59
CA LYS A 37 -29.01 2.93 15.69
C LYS A 37 -29.60 1.87 14.76
N PRO A 38 -29.73 2.13 13.45
CA PRO A 38 -30.31 1.13 12.58
C PRO A 38 -29.47 -0.13 12.77
N ALA A 39 -30.11 -1.28 12.98
CA ALA A 39 -29.40 -2.55 13.18
C ALA A 39 -28.31 -2.75 12.11
N VAL A 40 -28.51 -2.18 10.93
CA VAL A 40 -27.52 -2.02 9.84
C VAL A 40 -26.22 -1.33 10.28
N GLU A 41 -26.24 -0.17 10.95
CA GLU A 41 -25.03 0.52 11.43
C GLU A 41 -24.30 -0.26 12.53
N GLN A 42 -25.04 -0.92 13.42
CA GLN A 42 -24.46 -1.73 14.50
C GLN A 42 -23.86 -3.03 13.96
N ASN A 43 -24.52 -3.67 12.99
CA ASN A 43 -24.00 -4.81 12.23
C ASN A 43 -22.78 -4.41 11.41
N ASN A 44 -22.83 -3.29 10.66
CA ASN A 44 -21.69 -2.77 9.90
C ASN A 44 -20.48 -2.51 10.80
N MET A 45 -20.69 -1.95 12.00
CA MET A 45 -19.60 -1.73 12.96
C MET A 45 -19.04 -3.04 13.53
N GLN A 46 -19.88 -4.06 13.73
CA GLN A 46 -19.44 -5.39 14.15
C GLN A 46 -18.67 -6.11 13.03
N ASP A 47 -19.13 -5.99 11.79
CA ASP A 47 -18.47 -6.53 10.61
C ASP A 47 -17.09 -5.88 10.39
N LEU A 48 -17.01 -4.56 10.49
CA LEU A 48 -15.74 -3.81 10.44
C LEU A 48 -14.76 -4.23 11.55
N LYS A 49 -15.27 -4.46 12.77
CA LYS A 49 -14.44 -4.98 13.87
C LYS A 49 -13.93 -6.38 13.59
N HIS A 50 -14.78 -7.26 13.06
CA HIS A 50 -14.40 -8.61 12.68
C HIS A 50 -13.37 -8.61 11.54
N GLU A 51 -13.59 -7.79 10.51
CA GLU A 51 -12.64 -7.60 9.41
C GLU A 51 -11.29 -7.08 9.91
N THR A 52 -11.30 -6.08 10.79
CA THR A 52 -10.08 -5.55 11.41
C THR A 52 -9.33 -6.63 12.19
N ALA A 53 -10.03 -7.42 13.01
CA ALA A 53 -9.43 -8.52 13.75
C ALA A 53 -8.85 -9.61 12.83
N SER A 54 -9.55 -9.92 11.74
CA SER A 54 -9.08 -10.87 10.72
C SER A 54 -7.80 -10.39 10.03
N LEU A 55 -7.76 -9.11 9.64
CA LEU A 55 -6.57 -8.49 9.06
C LEU A 55 -5.40 -8.47 10.04
N MET A 56 -5.65 -8.15 11.31
CA MET A 56 -4.62 -8.16 12.36
C MET A 56 -4.02 -9.56 12.53
N LYS A 57 -4.87 -10.60 12.59
CA LYS A 57 -4.42 -12.00 12.63
C LYS A 57 -3.59 -12.37 11.39
N LYS A 58 -3.98 -11.89 10.21
CA LYS A 58 -3.23 -12.15 8.96
C LYS A 58 -1.84 -11.49 9.00
N ILE A 59 -1.74 -10.27 9.54
CA ILE A 59 -0.46 -9.58 9.73
C ILE A 59 0.44 -10.37 10.69
N GLU A 60 -0.09 -10.82 11.83
CA GLU A 60 0.67 -11.60 12.81
C GLU A 60 1.22 -12.91 12.23
N LEU A 61 0.41 -13.60 11.42
CA LEU A 61 0.84 -14.81 10.71
C LEU A 61 1.95 -14.51 9.70
N LEU A 62 1.84 -13.42 8.94
CA LEU A 62 2.86 -13.00 7.97
C LEU A 62 4.17 -12.62 8.65
N GLU A 63 4.14 -11.83 9.72
CA GLU A 63 5.35 -11.46 10.47
C GLU A 63 6.00 -12.67 11.16
N THR A 64 5.19 -13.61 11.65
CA THR A 64 5.72 -14.87 12.20
C THR A 64 6.38 -15.72 11.13
N SER A 65 5.76 -15.86 9.96
CA SER A 65 6.33 -16.57 8.82
C SER A 65 7.65 -15.93 8.36
N LYS A 66 7.68 -14.60 8.25
CA LYS A 66 8.89 -13.83 7.92
C LYS A 66 10.02 -14.06 8.92
N ARG A 67 9.73 -13.98 10.23
CA ARG A 67 10.74 -14.25 11.27
C ARG A 67 11.31 -15.66 11.13
N LYS A 68 10.44 -16.67 10.93
CA LYS A 68 10.86 -18.05 10.68
C LYS A 68 11.78 -18.15 9.45
N LEU A 69 11.41 -17.54 8.32
CA LEU A 69 12.24 -17.49 7.10
C LEU A 69 13.59 -16.79 7.31
N LEU A 70 13.68 -15.86 8.26
CA LEU A 70 14.91 -15.19 8.67
C LEU A 70 15.72 -16.00 9.71
N GLY A 71 15.32 -17.25 10.00
CA GLY A 71 15.99 -18.12 10.95
C GLY A 71 15.68 -17.82 12.43
N GLN A 72 14.65 -17.03 12.71
CA GLN A 72 14.29 -16.61 14.07
C GLN A 72 13.16 -17.47 14.64
N SER A 73 13.14 -17.65 15.96
CA SER A 73 12.06 -18.35 16.69
C SER A 73 11.73 -19.76 16.17
N LEU A 74 12.73 -20.48 15.67
CA LEU A 74 12.57 -21.84 15.09
C LEU A 74 12.36 -22.95 16.13
N GLY A 75 12.56 -22.68 17.42
CA GLY A 75 12.45 -23.69 18.48
C GLY A 75 11.04 -24.30 18.64
N SER A 76 10.01 -23.67 18.08
CA SER A 76 8.64 -24.20 18.05
C SER A 76 8.26 -24.88 16.72
N CYS A 77 9.17 -24.92 15.74
CA CYS A 77 8.91 -25.57 14.46
C CYS A 77 9.06 -27.09 14.56
N SER A 78 8.19 -27.80 13.83
CA SER A 78 8.38 -29.24 13.62
C SER A 78 9.49 -29.49 12.60
N LEU A 79 10.00 -30.73 12.56
CA LEU A 79 10.99 -31.14 11.57
C LEU A 79 10.47 -30.95 10.13
N GLU A 80 9.20 -31.30 9.89
CA GLU A 80 8.56 -31.16 8.58
C GLU A 80 8.46 -29.69 8.15
N GLU A 81 8.06 -28.79 9.07
CA GLU A 81 8.02 -27.34 8.80
C GLU A 81 9.41 -26.80 8.42
N LEU A 82 10.45 -27.25 9.12
CA LEU A 82 11.84 -26.83 8.85
C LEU A 82 12.31 -27.31 7.48
N GLN A 83 12.06 -28.58 7.14
CA GLN A 83 12.40 -29.15 5.83
C GLN A 83 11.67 -28.44 4.68
N GLN A 84 10.39 -28.14 4.86
CA GLN A 84 9.62 -27.41 3.85
C GLN A 84 10.17 -25.99 3.64
N MET A 85 10.61 -25.33 4.72
CA MET A 85 11.20 -24.00 4.66
C MET A 85 12.57 -24.02 3.98
N GLU A 86 13.42 -24.99 4.34
CA GLU A 86 14.72 -25.21 3.71
C GLU A 86 14.57 -25.39 2.19
N HIS A 87 13.67 -26.28 1.76
CA HIS A 87 13.43 -26.53 0.34
C HIS A 87 12.93 -25.28 -0.40
N GLN A 88 12.04 -24.51 0.23
CA GLN A 88 11.55 -23.24 -0.33
C GLN A 88 12.67 -22.20 -0.48
N LEU A 89 13.54 -22.08 0.54
CA LEU A 89 14.69 -21.17 0.52
C LEU A 89 15.69 -21.57 -0.55
N GLU A 90 16.05 -22.85 -0.62
CA GLU A 90 16.98 -23.38 -1.63
C GLU A 90 16.47 -23.10 -3.05
N ARG A 91 15.21 -23.43 -3.32
CA ARG A 91 14.56 -23.15 -4.62
C ARG A 91 14.59 -21.67 -4.96
N SER A 92 14.23 -20.81 -4.00
CA SER A 92 14.17 -19.36 -4.20
C SER A 92 15.54 -18.76 -4.49
N VAL A 93 16.57 -19.19 -3.74
CA VAL A 93 17.95 -18.77 -3.95
C VAL A 93 18.45 -19.20 -5.33
N ASN A 94 18.13 -20.42 -5.77
CA ASN A 94 18.50 -20.91 -7.09
C ASN A 94 17.85 -20.08 -8.21
N ILE A 95 16.56 -19.73 -8.09
CA ILE A 95 15.87 -18.86 -9.04
C ILE A 95 16.51 -17.46 -9.08
N ILE A 96 16.77 -16.85 -7.93
CA ILE A 96 17.40 -15.52 -7.83
C ILE A 96 18.78 -15.55 -8.50
N ARG A 97 19.59 -16.57 -8.21
CA ARG A 97 20.93 -16.72 -8.80
C ARG A 97 20.85 -16.86 -10.32
N ALA A 98 19.96 -17.72 -10.82
CA ALA A 98 19.78 -17.92 -12.26
C ALA A 98 19.38 -16.61 -12.96
N ARG A 99 18.44 -15.85 -12.38
CA ARG A 99 18.02 -14.55 -12.92
C ARG A 99 19.14 -13.52 -12.89
N LYS A 100 19.89 -13.42 -11.79
CA LYS A 100 21.07 -12.53 -11.70
C LYS A 100 22.11 -12.86 -12.76
N MET A 101 22.43 -14.14 -12.93
CA MET A 101 23.38 -14.60 -13.96
C MET A 101 22.91 -14.25 -15.37
N GLN A 102 21.61 -14.44 -15.66
CA GLN A 102 21.03 -14.05 -16.95
C GLN A 102 21.21 -12.56 -17.20
N VAL A 103 20.80 -11.71 -16.25
CA VAL A 103 20.91 -10.25 -16.36
C VAL A 103 22.36 -9.80 -16.55
N PHE A 104 23.32 -10.40 -15.82
CA PHE A 104 24.73 -10.07 -16.00
C PHE A 104 25.27 -10.51 -17.35
N ARG A 105 24.88 -11.68 -17.86
CA ARG A 105 25.26 -12.08 -19.22
C ARG A 105 24.75 -11.10 -20.27
N GLU A 106 23.49 -10.69 -20.17
CA GLU A 106 22.89 -9.69 -21.06
C GLU A 106 23.61 -8.33 -20.98
N GLN A 107 24.08 -7.91 -19.81
CA GLN A 107 24.88 -6.69 -19.65
C GLN A 107 26.28 -6.83 -20.26
N ILE A 108 26.95 -7.96 -20.04
CA ILE A 108 28.28 -8.24 -20.58
C ILE A 108 28.24 -8.24 -22.11
N GLU A 109 27.27 -8.90 -22.73
CA GLU A 109 27.16 -8.94 -24.19
C GLU A 109 26.90 -7.55 -24.78
N ARG A 110 25.99 -6.77 -24.18
CA ARG A 110 25.77 -5.37 -24.59
C ARG A 110 27.05 -4.53 -24.52
N LEU A 111 27.84 -4.69 -23.46
CA LEU A 111 29.10 -3.97 -23.32
C LEU A 111 30.13 -4.41 -24.37
N LYS A 112 30.23 -5.71 -24.67
CA LYS A 112 31.11 -6.22 -25.73
C LYS A 112 30.73 -5.66 -27.09
N ASP A 113 29.43 -5.60 -27.41
CA ASP A 113 28.97 -5.06 -28.68
C ASP A 113 29.21 -3.55 -28.77
N ASN A 114 29.02 -2.81 -27.68
CA ASN A 114 29.39 -1.39 -27.62
C ASN A 114 30.89 -1.17 -27.84
N VAL A 115 31.76 -2.00 -27.25
CA VAL A 115 33.22 -1.92 -27.46
C VAL A 115 33.56 -2.15 -28.94
N LYS A 116 32.96 -3.15 -29.59
CA LYS A 116 33.17 -3.40 -31.02
C LYS A 116 32.68 -2.22 -31.88
N TYR A 117 31.50 -1.69 -31.58
CA TYR A 117 30.92 -0.56 -32.28
C TYR A 117 31.82 0.67 -32.19
N LEU A 118 32.22 1.06 -30.98
CA LEU A 118 33.09 2.21 -30.75
C LEU A 118 34.47 2.03 -31.38
N ALA A 119 35.02 0.81 -31.37
CA ALA A 119 36.27 0.52 -32.06
C ALA A 119 36.15 0.74 -33.57
N SER A 120 35.06 0.25 -34.18
CA SER A 120 34.79 0.46 -35.61
C SER A 120 34.57 1.93 -35.93
N GLU A 121 33.83 2.66 -35.10
CA GLU A 121 33.59 4.10 -35.27
C GLU A 121 34.89 4.90 -35.17
N ASN A 122 35.74 4.60 -34.19
CA ASN A 122 37.04 5.23 -34.04
C ASN A 122 37.93 5.03 -35.26
N VAL A 123 37.96 3.83 -35.85
CA VAL A 123 38.72 3.58 -37.10
C VAL A 123 38.20 4.46 -38.23
N MET A 124 36.88 4.51 -38.45
CA MET A 124 36.29 5.37 -39.49
C MET A 124 36.59 6.86 -39.28
N LEU A 125 36.55 7.33 -38.03
CA LEU A 125 36.87 8.71 -37.68
C LEU A 125 38.35 9.02 -37.92
N LEU A 126 39.26 8.11 -37.57
CA LEU A 126 40.70 8.27 -37.83
C LEU A 126 40.99 8.34 -39.33
N GLU A 127 40.37 7.49 -40.15
CA GLU A 127 40.49 7.54 -41.61
C GLU A 127 40.00 8.88 -42.16
N LYS A 128 38.86 9.37 -41.67
CA LYS A 128 38.30 10.66 -42.07
C LYS A 128 39.20 11.84 -41.67
N CYS A 129 39.72 11.85 -40.44
CA CYS A 129 40.64 12.89 -39.96
C CYS A 129 41.97 12.89 -40.74
N GLY A 130 42.57 11.72 -40.95
CA GLY A 130 43.80 11.60 -41.75
C GLY A 130 43.60 11.98 -43.22
N GLY A 131 42.38 11.82 -43.75
CA GLY A 131 42.01 12.33 -45.08
C GLY A 131 41.90 13.86 -45.15
N LEU A 132 41.44 14.50 -44.06
CA LEU A 132 41.30 15.96 -43.97
C LEU A 132 42.65 16.67 -43.84
N GLU A 133 43.62 16.07 -43.14
CA GLU A 133 44.98 16.62 -43.03
C GLU A 133 45.70 16.67 -44.39
N LYS A 134 45.54 15.64 -45.22
CA LYS A 134 46.14 15.57 -46.56
C LYS A 134 45.56 16.60 -47.53
N GLN A 135 44.28 16.96 -47.39
CA GLN A 135 43.65 18.00 -48.20
C GLN A 135 44.10 19.41 -47.79
N GLN A 136 44.34 19.65 -46.50
CA GLN A 136 44.83 20.94 -46.01
C GLN A 136 46.29 21.21 -46.40
N THR A 137 47.17 20.20 -46.40
CA THR A 137 48.56 20.38 -46.87
C THR A 137 48.63 20.64 -48.37
N SER A 138 47.80 19.97 -49.19
CA SER A 138 47.76 20.22 -50.65
C SER A 138 47.14 21.56 -51.07
N ALA A 139 46.35 22.19 -50.18
CA ALA A 139 45.75 23.50 -50.42
C ALA A 139 46.67 24.67 -50.00
N ALA A 140 47.68 24.42 -49.17
CA ALA A 140 48.67 25.42 -48.74
C ALA A 140 49.93 25.46 -49.64
N GLU A 141 50.11 24.49 -50.53
CA GLU A 141 51.27 24.36 -51.43
C GLU A 141 51.01 24.81 -52.90
N ASN A 142 49.84 25.37 -53.21
CA ASN A 142 49.51 25.96 -54.53
C ASN A 142 49.31 27.47 -54.46
#